data_AF-A0A835D686-F1
#
_entry.id   AF-A0A835D686-F1
#
_cell.length_a   1.000
_cell.length_b   1.000
_cell.length_c   1.000
_cell.angle_alpha   90.00
_cell.angle_beta   90.00
_cell.angle_gamma   90.00
#
_symmetry.space_group_name_H-M   'P 1'
#
loop_
_entity.id
_entity.type
_entity.pdbx_description
1 polymer ?
#
loop_
_entity_poly.entity_id
_entity_poly.type
_entity_poly.pdbx_seq_one_letter_code
_entity_poly.pdbx_strand_id
1 'polypeptide(L)'
;MCFICRTLQVAYVLGQLQNKAASVALSEILKDVHEHPMVRHEAAEALGSIADSQSVALLQEFAMDPEPIVSQSCEVALSMLEFERSGKSFEYLFMQTPQVQ
;
A
#
# COMPACT_ATOMS: atom_id res chain seq x y z
N MET A 1 18.36 4.78 0.00
CA MET A 1 17.55 6.01 -0.08
C MET A 1 16.86 6.01 -1.44
N CYS A 2 15.88 5.12 -1.64
CA CYS A 2 15.21 4.97 -2.93
C CYS A 2 14.36 6.21 -3.22
N PHE A 3 14.30 6.60 -4.49
CA PHE A 3 13.57 7.75 -5.04
C PHE A 3 12.05 7.76 -4.77
N ILE A 4 11.54 6.78 -4.02
CA ILE A 4 10.13 6.39 -3.82
C ILE A 4 9.32 7.45 -3.03
N CYS A 5 9.90 8.17 -2.05
CA CYS A 5 9.10 9.12 -1.24
C CYS A 5 8.73 10.47 -1.92
N ARG A 6 9.38 10.88 -3.03
CA ARG A 6 9.20 12.26 -3.55
C ARG A 6 7.99 12.43 -4.46
N THR A 7 7.61 11.42 -5.24
CA THR A 7 6.36 11.40 -6.02
C THR A 7 5.16 11.07 -5.14
N LEU A 8 5.34 10.14 -4.18
CA LEU A 8 4.32 9.77 -3.20
C LEU A 8 3.78 10.97 -2.43
N GLN A 9 4.60 11.93 -2.00
CA GLN A 9 4.10 13.10 -1.25
C GLN A 9 3.20 14.02 -2.08
N VAL A 10 3.45 14.16 -3.39
CA VAL A 10 2.63 15.03 -4.25
C VAL A 10 1.30 14.34 -4.59
N ALA A 11 1.33 13.03 -4.88
CA ALA A 11 0.12 12.23 -5.08
C ALA A 11 -0.71 12.08 -3.79
N TYR A 12 -0.04 11.93 -2.63
CA TYR A 12 -0.69 11.85 -1.32
C TYR A 12 -1.35 13.18 -0.92
N VAL A 13 -0.69 14.32 -1.13
CA VAL A 13 -1.24 15.65 -0.82
C VAL A 13 -2.41 16.00 -1.77
N LEU A 14 -2.35 15.60 -3.04
CA LEU A 14 -3.47 15.74 -3.98
C LEU A 14 -4.61 14.72 -3.70
N GLY A 15 -4.27 13.53 -3.22
CA GLY A 15 -5.22 12.49 -2.80
C GLY A 15 -6.02 12.87 -1.55
N GLN A 16 -5.44 13.63 -0.61
CA GLN A 16 -6.17 14.22 0.52
C GLN A 16 -7.24 15.22 0.06
N LEU A 17 -7.07 15.85 -1.11
CA LEU A 17 -8.03 16.78 -1.69
C LEU A 17 -9.12 16.07 -2.53
N GLN A 18 -8.88 14.85 -3.04
CA GLN A 18 -9.82 14.08 -3.87
C GLN A 18 -9.65 12.54 -3.73
N ASN A 19 -9.86 12.01 -2.53
CA ASN A 19 -9.62 10.60 -2.13
C ASN A 19 -10.12 9.54 -3.14
N LYS A 20 -11.25 9.78 -3.81
CA LYS A 20 -11.83 8.86 -4.81
C LYS A 20 -11.22 8.95 -6.22
N ALA A 21 -10.79 10.13 -6.65
CA ALA A 21 -10.21 10.28 -7.99
C ALA A 21 -8.81 9.67 -8.04
N ALA A 22 -8.06 9.79 -6.95
CA ALA A 22 -6.74 9.19 -6.80
C ALA A 22 -6.80 7.65 -6.80
N SER A 23 -7.75 7.03 -6.08
CA SER A 23 -7.86 5.57 -6.08
C SER A 23 -8.22 4.99 -7.45
N VAL A 24 -9.07 5.70 -8.22
CA VAL A 24 -9.39 5.30 -9.61
C VAL A 24 -8.15 5.37 -10.50
N ALA A 25 -7.41 6.48 -10.49
CA ALA A 25 -6.20 6.62 -11.31
C ALA A 25 -5.12 5.59 -10.95
N LEU A 26 -4.88 5.34 -9.67
CA LEU A 26 -3.93 4.33 -9.21
C LEU A 26 -4.39 2.91 -9.58
N SER A 27 -5.70 2.65 -9.57
CA SER A 27 -6.25 1.38 -10.01
C SER A 27 -6.05 1.14 -11.50
N GLU A 28 -6.14 2.19 -12.33
CA GLU A 28 -5.85 2.11 -13.76
C GLU A 28 -4.37 1.80 -14.01
N ILE A 29 -3.46 2.44 -13.27
CA ILE A 29 -2.01 2.19 -13.36
C ILE A 29 -1.66 0.76 -12.96
N LEU A 30 -2.23 0.24 -11.86
CA LEU A 30 -1.95 -1.13 -11.40
C LEU A 30 -2.39 -2.19 -12.43
N LYS A 31 -3.52 -1.92 -13.12
CA LYS A 31 -4.10 -2.79 -14.16
C LYS A 31 -3.37 -2.71 -15.50
N ASP A 32 -2.57 -1.68 -15.74
CA ASP A 32 -1.86 -1.52 -17.00
C ASP A 32 -0.64 -2.44 -17.05
N VAL A 33 -0.76 -3.53 -17.80
CA VAL A 33 0.31 -4.51 -18.03
C VAL A 33 1.45 -3.97 -18.90
N HIS A 34 1.25 -2.86 -19.60
CA HIS A 34 2.29 -2.21 -20.39
C HIS A 34 3.12 -1.21 -19.58
N GLU A 35 2.65 -0.83 -18.40
CA GLU A 35 3.35 0.07 -17.52
C GLU A 35 4.53 -0.63 -16.82
N HIS A 36 5.56 0.13 -16.46
CA HIS A 36 6.76 -0.44 -15.88
C HIS A 36 6.45 -1.11 -14.52
N PRO A 37 6.99 -2.31 -14.22
CA PRO A 37 6.74 -3.02 -12.96
C PRO A 37 6.93 -2.17 -11.69
N MET A 38 7.93 -1.29 -11.70
CA MET A 38 8.18 -0.36 -10.59
C MET A 38 7.04 0.65 -10.36
N VAL A 39 6.44 1.15 -11.45
CA VAL A 39 5.33 2.11 -11.37
C VAL A 39 4.06 1.40 -10.86
N ARG A 40 3.84 0.16 -11.29
CA ARG A 40 2.77 -0.70 -10.78
C ARG A 40 2.97 -1.02 -9.29
N HIS A 41 4.21 -1.24 -8.85
CA HIS A 41 4.57 -1.38 -7.42
C HIS A 41 4.19 -0.13 -6.61
N GLU A 42 4.59 1.07 -7.07
CA GLU A 42 4.24 2.31 -6.38
C GLU A 42 2.72 2.52 -6.31
N ALA A 43 1.98 2.12 -7.35
CA ALA A 43 0.52 2.17 -7.35
C ALA A 43 -0.09 1.22 -6.31
N ALA A 44 0.42 -0.01 -6.20
CA ALA A 44 -0.03 -0.99 -5.19
C ALA A 44 0.21 -0.48 -3.75
N GLU A 45 1.38 0.10 -3.47
CA GLU A 45 1.68 0.67 -2.16
C GLU A 45 0.77 1.87 -1.82
N ALA A 46 0.50 2.73 -2.81
CA ALA A 46 -0.39 3.87 -2.64
C ALA A 46 -1.85 3.44 -2.38
N LEU A 47 -2.34 2.44 -3.12
CA LEU A 47 -3.66 1.82 -2.90
C LEU A 47 -3.75 1.19 -1.50
N GLY A 48 -2.67 0.55 -1.04
CA GLY A 48 -2.53 0.03 0.32
C GLY A 48 -2.68 1.12 1.37
N SER A 49 -2.05 2.28 1.15
CA SER A 49 -2.13 3.44 2.05
C SER A 49 -3.50 4.11 2.07
N ILE A 50 -4.26 4.04 0.97
CA ILE A 50 -5.64 4.57 0.89
C ILE A 50 -6.62 3.70 1.69
N ALA A 51 -6.38 2.38 1.74
CA ALA A 51 -7.13 1.43 2.55
C ALA A 51 -8.65 1.34 2.26
N ASP A 52 -9.13 1.83 1.11
CA ASP A 52 -10.54 1.74 0.75
C ASP A 52 -10.94 0.33 0.28
N SER A 53 -12.25 0.05 0.30
CA SER A 53 -12.75 -1.30 -0.02
C SER A 53 -12.47 -1.74 -1.45
N GLN A 54 -12.41 -0.78 -2.39
CA GLN A 54 -12.09 -1.04 -3.80
C GLN A 54 -10.60 -1.38 -3.98
N SER A 55 -9.71 -0.63 -3.34
CA SER A 55 -8.26 -0.85 -3.36
C SER A 55 -7.91 -2.20 -2.74
N VAL A 56 -8.52 -2.57 -1.61
CA VAL A 56 -8.27 -3.88 -0.98
C VAL A 56 -8.66 -5.02 -1.90
N ALA A 57 -9.83 -4.94 -2.55
CA ALA A 57 -10.26 -5.97 -3.50
C ALA A 57 -9.29 -6.06 -4.70
N LEU A 58 -8.80 -4.92 -5.19
CA LEU A 58 -7.85 -4.87 -6.28
C LEU A 58 -6.48 -5.45 -5.89
N LEU A 59 -5.96 -5.10 -4.71
CA LEU A 59 -4.70 -5.67 -4.22
C LEU A 59 -4.80 -7.20 -4.05
N GLN A 60 -5.95 -7.73 -3.65
CA GLN A 60 -6.17 -9.18 -3.57
C GLN A 60 -6.14 -9.85 -4.95
N GLU A 61 -6.69 -9.19 -5.96
CA GLU A 61 -6.65 -9.67 -7.35
C GLU A 61 -5.19 -9.69 -7.88
N PHE A 62 -4.44 -8.62 -7.65
CA PHE A 62 -3.07 -8.45 -8.14
C PHE A 62 -1.99 -9.09 -7.26
N ALA A 63 -2.35 -9.66 -6.11
CA ALA A 63 -1.44 -10.52 -5.34
C ALA A 63 -1.03 -11.79 -6.12
N MET A 64 -1.79 -12.18 -7.14
CA MET A 64 -1.49 -13.31 -8.02
C MET A 64 -0.88 -12.87 -9.37
N ASP A 65 -0.42 -11.61 -9.48
CA ASP A 65 0.15 -11.08 -10.73
C ASP A 65 1.40 -11.86 -11.17
N PRO A 66 1.57 -12.12 -12.49
CA PRO A 66 2.74 -12.81 -13.00
C PRO A 66 4.06 -12.06 -12.74
N GLU A 67 4.01 -10.74 -12.53
CA GLU A 67 5.18 -9.94 -12.18
C GLU A 67 5.46 -10.04 -10.67
N PRO A 68 6.59 -10.64 -10.23
CA PRO A 68 6.89 -10.84 -8.82
C PRO A 68 6.94 -9.55 -8.01
N ILE A 69 7.41 -8.46 -8.62
CA ILE A 69 7.48 -7.15 -7.96
C ILE A 69 6.07 -6.67 -7.60
N VAL A 70 5.09 -6.85 -8.49
CA VAL A 70 3.71 -6.37 -8.26
C VAL A 70 2.97 -7.25 -7.26
N SER A 71 3.07 -8.57 -7.40
CA SER A 71 2.43 -9.52 -6.47
C SER A 71 2.94 -9.33 -5.03
N GLN A 72 4.26 -9.28 -4.83
CA GLN A 72 4.85 -9.06 -3.51
C GLN A 72 4.42 -7.73 -2.90
N SER A 73 4.33 -6.68 -3.72
CA SER A 73 3.87 -5.36 -3.26
C SER A 73 2.43 -5.39 -2.77
N CYS A 74 1.56 -6.08 -3.51
CA CYS A 74 0.16 -6.26 -3.13
C CYS A 74 0.02 -7.07 -1.84
N GLU A 75 0.79 -8.15 -1.67
CA GLU A 75 0.82 -8.95 -0.44
C GLU A 75 1.29 -8.13 0.77
N VAL A 76 2.34 -7.33 0.61
CA VAL A 76 2.86 -6.44 1.68
C VAL A 76 1.81 -5.39 2.04
N ALA A 77 1.20 -4.74 1.04
CA ALA A 77 0.15 -3.75 1.26
C ALA A 77 -1.06 -4.35 2.02
N LEU A 78 -1.50 -5.55 1.64
CA LEU A 78 -2.58 -6.26 2.35
C LEU A 78 -2.18 -6.64 3.78
N SER A 79 -0.96 -7.12 3.98
CA SER A 79 -0.44 -7.48 5.30
C SER A 79 -0.37 -6.27 6.24
N MET A 80 0.04 -5.11 5.72
CA MET A 80 0.06 -3.84 6.46
C MET A 80 -1.36 -3.41 6.83
N LEU A 81 -2.30 -3.50 5.89
CA LEU A 81 -3.72 -3.21 6.14
C LEU A 81 -4.34 -4.12 7.21
N GLU A 82 -4.04 -5.41 7.16
CA GLU A 82 -4.47 -6.37 8.18
C GLU A 82 -3.85 -6.04 9.54
N PHE A 83 -2.56 -5.67 9.58
CA PHE A 83 -1.89 -5.26 10.81
C PHE A 83 -2.54 -4.02 11.43
N GLU A 84 -2.79 -2.98 10.64
CA GLU A 84 -3.48 -1.76 11.07
C GLU A 84 -4.91 -2.04 11.56
N ARG A 85 -5.67 -2.86 10.81
CA ARG A 85 -7.04 -3.27 11.19
C ARG A 85 -7.07 -4.15 12.43
N SER A 86 -6.05 -4.98 12.64
CA SER A 86 -5.95 -5.86 13.80
C SER A 86 -5.77 -5.10 15.11
N GLY A 87 -5.59 -3.78 15.07
CA GLY A 87 -5.46 -2.96 16.27
C GLY A 87 -4.24 -3.33 17.09
N LYS A 88 -3.26 -4.04 16.51
CA LYS A 88 -1.90 -4.11 17.02
C LYS A 88 -1.26 -2.75 16.81
N SER A 89 -1.81 -1.79 17.53
CA SER A 89 -1.17 -0.54 17.86
C SER A 89 0.25 -0.87 18.29
N PHE A 90 1.11 0.12 18.12
CA PHE A 90 2.48 0.18 18.57
C PHE A 90 2.65 -0.05 20.11
N GLU A 91 1.73 -0.72 20.81
CA GLU A 91 1.86 -1.16 22.20
C GLU A 91 2.81 -2.36 22.36
N TYR A 92 3.06 -3.16 21.33
CA TYR A 92 4.03 -4.27 21.45
C TYR A 92 5.49 -3.79 21.59
N LEU A 93 5.81 -2.56 21.19
CA LEU A 93 7.14 -1.98 21.38
C LEU A 93 7.37 -1.42 22.79
N PHE A 94 6.30 -1.13 23.55
CA PHE A 94 6.38 -0.60 24.92
C PHE A 94 6.17 -1.67 26.01
N MET A 95 5.73 -2.88 25.65
CA MET A 95 5.48 -3.98 26.60
C MET A 95 6.71 -4.88 26.85
N GLN A 96 7.89 -4.55 26.31
CA GLN A 96 9.15 -5.21 26.67
C GLN A 96 10.04 -4.31 27.54
N THR A 97 9.50 -3.74 28.62
CA THR A 97 10.36 -3.47 29.78
C THR A 97 10.47 -4.77 30.57
N PRO A 98 11.69 -5.33 30.74
CA PRO A 98 11.86 -6.46 31.66
C PRO A 98 11.41 -6.02 33.05
N GLN A 99 10.55 -6.79 33.70
CA GLN A 99 10.35 -6.72 35.14
C GLN A 99 11.70 -7.05 35.79
N VAL A 100 12.46 -6.03 36.18
CA VAL A 100 13.58 -6.20 37.11
C VAL A 100 12.96 -6.11 38.50
N GLN A 101 12.76 -7.28 39.12
CA GLN A 101 12.55 -7.42 40.55
C GLN A 101 13.89 -7.44 41.27
#